data_AF-V4AVD3-F1
#
_entry.id   AF-V4AVD3-F1
#
_cell.length_a   1.000
_cell.length_b   1.000
_cell.length_c   1.000
_cell.angle_alpha   90.00
_cell.angle_beta   90.00
_cell.angle_gamma   90.00
#
_symmetry.space_group_name_H-M   'P 1'
#
loop_
_entity.id
_entity.type
_entity.pdbx_description
1 polymer ?
#
loop_
_entity_poly.entity_id
_entity_poly.type
_entity_poly.pdbx_seq_one_letter_code
_entity_poly.pdbx_strand_id
1 'polypeptide(L)'
;MFVGHGFTYHRFTAYRFVGHGFTNHRFTAYRFVGHGFTNQRFTAYRFVGHGFTNHRFTAYRFVGHGFTNQRFTAYRFVGHGFTNHRFTAHRFVGHGFTNHRFTAYRFVGHGFTNHRFTA
;
A
#
# COMPACT_ATOMS: atom_id res chain seq x y z
N MET A 1 17.91 -5.11 11.58
CA MET A 1 16.91 -4.07 11.29
C MET A 1 17.64 -3.02 10.48
N PHE A 2 17.15 -2.65 9.30
CA PHE A 2 17.77 -1.62 8.45
C PHE A 2 16.97 -0.33 8.54
N VAL A 3 17.65 0.81 8.55
CA VAL A 3 17.05 2.14 8.49
C VAL A 3 17.67 2.86 7.30
N GLY A 4 16.84 3.45 6.45
CA GLY A 4 17.31 4.10 5.22
C GLY A 4 16.55 5.38 4.93
N HIS A 5 17.28 6.37 4.42
CA HIS A 5 16.74 7.68 4.07
C HIS A 5 17.22 8.06 2.65
N GLY A 6 16.32 8.56 1.79
CA GLY A 6 16.73 9.23 0.56
C GLY A 6 17.37 8.35 -0.53
N PHE A 7 17.19 7.03 -0.50
CA PHE A 7 17.89 6.13 -1.43
C PHE A 7 17.05 5.76 -2.66
N THR A 8 17.76 5.37 -3.72
CA THR A 8 17.17 4.80 -4.92
C THR A 8 17.85 3.48 -5.29
N TYR A 9 17.09 2.40 -5.41
CA TYR A 9 17.62 1.12 -5.89
C TYR A 9 16.76 0.52 -7.00
N HIS A 10 17.41 -0.25 -7.88
CA HIS A 10 16.67 -1.09 -8.81
C HIS A 10 15.93 -2.21 -8.06
N ARG A 11 16.60 -2.90 -7.13
CA ARG A 11 15.98 -3.93 -6.29
C ARG A 11 16.47 -3.81 -4.85
N PHE A 12 15.53 -3.74 -3.92
CA PHE A 12 15.80 -3.73 -2.49
C PHE A 12 15.00 -4.83 -1.79
N THR A 13 15.66 -5.61 -0.95
CA THR A 13 15.02 -6.66 -0.14
C THR A 13 15.50 -6.58 1.30
N ALA A 14 14.59 -6.60 2.27
CA ALA A 14 14.95 -6.56 3.68
C ALA A 14 14.00 -7.39 4.56
N TYR A 15 14.54 -7.98 5.63
CA TYR A 15 13.69 -8.66 6.62
C TYR A 15 12.92 -7.67 7.51
N ARG A 16 13.61 -6.67 8.08
CA ARG A 16 13.01 -5.60 8.89
C ARG A 16 13.59 -4.27 8.46
N PHE A 17 12.72 -3.37 8.01
CA PHE A 17 13.13 -2.08 7.44
C PHE A 17 12.29 -0.92 7.97
N VAL A 18 12.93 0.24 8.18
CA VAL A 18 12.30 1.54 8.38
C VAL A 18 12.86 2.49 7.33
N GLY A 19 11.98 3.09 6.52
CA GLY A 19 12.40 3.84 5.35
C GLY A 19 11.68 5.17 5.20
N HIS A 20 12.45 6.19 4.83
CA HIS A 20 11.95 7.55 4.59
C HIS A 20 12.44 8.05 3.23
N GLY A 21 11.55 8.60 2.40
CA GLY A 21 11.98 9.36 1.22
C GLY A 21 12.70 8.54 0.14
N PHE A 22 12.24 7.33 -0.18
CA PHE A 22 12.98 6.45 -1.12
C PHE A 22 12.19 6.12 -2.38
N THR A 23 12.92 5.74 -3.43
CA THR A 23 12.35 5.30 -4.70
C THR A 23 12.94 3.97 -5.15
N ASN A 24 12.14 2.95 -5.48
CA ASN A 24 12.70 1.72 -6.07
C ASN A 24 11.89 1.19 -7.25
N HIS A 25 12.58 0.49 -8.16
CA HIS A 25 11.87 -0.32 -9.15
C HIS A 25 11.18 -1.52 -8.47
N ARG A 26 11.91 -2.27 -7.64
CA ARG A 26 11.33 -3.37 -6.84
C ARG A 26 11.75 -3.28 -5.38
N PHE A 27 10.77 -3.18 -4.50
CA PHE A 27 10.94 -3.22 -3.05
C PHE A 27 10.23 -4.45 -2.48
N THR A 28 10.91 -5.22 -1.63
CA THR A 28 10.33 -6.36 -0.92
C THR A 28 10.75 -6.37 0.54
N ALA A 29 9.80 -6.48 1.46
CA ALA A 29 10.14 -6.60 2.87
C ALA A 29 9.24 -7.54 3.67
N TYR A 30 9.79 -8.19 4.68
CA TYR A 30 8.97 -8.98 5.60
C TYR A 30 8.24 -8.09 6.62
N ARG A 31 8.95 -7.15 7.27
CA ARG A 31 8.38 -6.11 8.14
C ARG A 31 8.88 -4.75 7.70
N PHE A 32 7.97 -3.82 7.43
CA PHE A 32 8.33 -2.49 6.97
C PHE A 32 7.48 -1.39 7.63
N VAL A 33 8.15 -0.28 7.99
CA VAL A 33 7.52 1.00 8.31
C VAL A 33 8.06 2.04 7.33
N GLY A 34 7.18 2.71 6.61
CA GLY A 34 7.55 3.59 5.49
C GLY A 34 6.88 4.94 5.51
N HIS A 35 7.65 5.98 5.22
CA HIS A 35 7.14 7.33 5.04
C HIS A 35 7.65 7.96 3.73
N GLY A 36 6.75 8.47 2.87
CA GLY A 36 7.17 9.26 1.71
C GLY A 36 7.96 8.45 0.68
N PHE A 37 7.37 7.47 0.02
CA PHE A 37 8.11 6.64 -0.94
C PHE A 37 7.36 6.35 -2.23
N THR A 38 8.11 6.04 -3.29
CA THR A 38 7.55 5.68 -4.59
C THR A 38 8.16 4.38 -5.11
N ASN A 39 7.35 3.40 -5.53
CA ASN A 39 7.91 2.21 -6.20
C ASN A 39 7.11 1.75 -7.41
N GLN A 40 7.80 1.12 -8.37
CA GLN A 40 7.07 0.41 -9.42
C GLN A 40 6.42 -0.87 -8.88
N ARG A 41 7.16 -1.64 -8.08
CA ARG A 41 6.64 -2.86 -7.42
C ARG A 41 7.00 -2.84 -5.94
N PHE A 42 5.99 -2.83 -5.10
CA PHE A 42 6.10 -2.92 -3.66
C PHE A 42 5.44 -4.20 -3.16
N THR A 43 6.16 -5.00 -2.37
CA THR A 43 5.62 -6.20 -1.73
C THR A 43 6.02 -6.26 -0.26
N ALA A 44 5.06 -6.46 0.63
CA ALA A 44 5.37 -6.67 2.05
C ALA A 44 4.50 -7.71 2.74
N TYR A 45 5.07 -8.41 3.72
CA TYR A 45 4.28 -9.29 4.58
C TYR A 45 3.54 -8.49 5.68
N ARG A 46 4.23 -7.61 6.40
CA ARG A 46 3.65 -6.64 7.34
C ARG A 46 4.15 -5.24 7.01
N PHE A 47 3.22 -4.31 6.84
CA PHE A 47 3.56 -2.94 6.49
C PHE A 47 2.69 -1.91 7.21
N VAL A 48 3.35 -0.84 7.67
CA VAL A 48 2.72 0.42 8.10
C VAL A 48 3.27 1.54 7.22
N GLY A 49 2.39 2.27 6.54
CA GLY A 49 2.77 3.22 5.50
C GLY A 49 2.08 4.56 5.57
N HIS A 50 2.85 5.63 5.35
CA HIS A 50 2.34 7.00 5.27
C HIS A 50 2.86 7.68 4.00
N GLY A 51 1.97 8.28 3.20
CA GLY A 51 2.38 9.14 2.08
C GLY A 51 3.16 8.38 1.01
N PHE A 52 2.53 7.51 0.22
CA PHE A 52 3.27 6.76 -0.80
C PHE A 52 2.52 6.56 -2.10
N THR A 53 3.29 6.32 -3.17
CA THR A 53 2.74 6.06 -4.50
C THR A 53 3.35 4.79 -5.09
N ASN A 54 2.55 3.83 -5.55
CA ASN A 54 3.12 2.70 -6.30
C ASN A 54 2.33 2.33 -7.55
N HIS A 55 3.04 1.81 -8.55
CA HIS A 55 2.35 1.19 -9.68
C HIS A 55 1.70 -0.15 -9.27
N ARG A 56 2.44 -1.03 -8.58
CA ARG A 56 1.89 -2.25 -8.00
C ARG A 56 2.26 -2.36 -6.54
N PHE A 57 1.23 -2.44 -5.70
CA PHE A 57 1.34 -2.66 -4.27
C PHE A 57 0.70 -3.98 -3.88
N THR A 58 1.41 -4.81 -3.11
CA THR A 58 0.89 -6.06 -2.59
C THR A 58 1.30 -6.23 -1.12
N ALA A 59 0.33 -6.50 -0.25
CA ALA A 59 0.64 -6.76 1.15
C ALA A 59 -0.21 -7.86 1.79
N TYR A 60 0.37 -8.61 2.72
CA TYR A 60 -0.42 -9.57 3.51
C TYR A 60 -1.16 -8.87 4.66
N ARG A 61 -0.48 -8.03 5.44
CA ARG A 61 -1.08 -7.14 6.45
C ARG A 61 -0.59 -5.72 6.23
N PHE A 62 -1.52 -4.79 6.10
CA PHE A 62 -1.20 -3.39 5.83
C PHE A 62 -2.07 -2.42 6.61
N VAL A 63 -1.42 -1.41 7.19
CA VAL A 63 -2.05 -0.20 7.72
C VAL A 63 -1.50 1.00 6.96
N GLY A 64 -2.37 1.79 6.34
CA GLY A 64 -1.98 2.85 5.40
C GLY A 64 -2.68 4.18 5.63
N HIS A 65 -1.94 5.27 5.48
CA HIS A 65 -2.48 6.62 5.47
C HIS A 65 -1.96 7.41 4.26
N GLY A 66 -2.85 8.04 3.49
CA GLY A 66 -2.46 8.98 2.44
C GLY A 66 -1.66 8.31 1.33
N PHE A 67 -2.29 7.48 0.48
CA PHE A 67 -1.53 6.79 -0.58
C PHE A 67 -2.30 6.67 -1.89
N THR A 68 -1.52 6.52 -2.97
CA THR A 68 -2.06 6.37 -4.32
C THR A 68 -1.45 5.15 -5.02
N ASN A 69 -2.25 4.24 -5.57
CA ASN A 69 -1.68 3.16 -6.40
C ASN A 69 -2.46 2.88 -7.69
N GLN A 70 -1.74 2.44 -8.72
CA GLN A 70 -2.39 1.91 -9.92
C GLN A 70 -3.05 0.55 -9.63
N ARG A 71 -2.34 -0.36 -8.97
CA ARG A 71 -2.85 -1.65 -8.53
C ARG A 71 -2.53 -1.90 -7.07
N PHE A 72 -3.56 -2.06 -6.27
CA PHE A 72 -3.46 -2.37 -4.86
C PHE A 72 -4.09 -3.73 -4.56
N THR A 73 -3.34 -4.58 -3.86
CA THR A 73 -3.84 -5.88 -3.39
C THR A 73 -3.42 -6.11 -1.95
N ALA A 74 -4.38 -6.44 -1.08
CA ALA A 74 -4.07 -6.78 0.29
C ALA A 74 -4.92 -7.94 0.84
N TYR A 75 -4.33 -8.78 1.70
CA TYR A 75 -5.12 -9.79 2.40
C TYR A 75 -5.88 -9.18 3.59
N ARG A 76 -5.19 -8.43 4.46
CA ARG A 76 -5.80 -7.62 5.53
C ARG A 76 -5.33 -6.18 5.41
N PHE A 77 -6.29 -5.26 5.34
CA PHE A 77 -5.98 -3.86 5.15
C PHE A 77 -6.85 -2.94 6.01
N VAL A 78 -6.19 -1.96 6.64
CA VAL A 78 -6.80 -0.80 7.28
C VAL A 78 -6.25 0.46 6.60
N GLY A 79 -7.12 1.31 6.08
CA GLY A 79 -6.73 2.46 5.27
C GLY A 79 -7.43 3.75 5.62
N HIS A 80 -6.71 4.87 5.54
CA HIS A 80 -7.28 6.21 5.65
C HIS A 80 -6.75 7.11 4.53
N GLY A 81 -7.65 7.76 3.78
CA GLY A 81 -7.26 8.75 2.76
C GLY A 81 -6.47 8.13 1.61
N PHE A 82 -7.11 7.40 0.70
CA PHE A 82 -6.37 6.76 -0.39
C PHE A 82 -7.11 6.73 -1.73
N THR A 83 -6.33 6.68 -2.80
CA THR A 83 -6.85 6.64 -4.17
C THR A 83 -6.23 5.48 -4.95
N ASN A 84 -7.02 4.59 -5.56
CA ASN A 84 -6.44 3.59 -6.47
C ASN A 84 -7.22 3.41 -7.76
N HIS A 85 -6.50 3.09 -8.84
CA HIS A 85 -7.18 2.68 -10.06
C HIS A 85 -7.83 1.29 -9.90
N ARG A 86 -7.08 0.30 -9.40
CA ARG A 86 -7.64 -1.00 -9.03
C ARG A 86 -7.29 -1.35 -7.59
N PHE A 87 -8.31 -1.68 -6.82
CA PHE A 87 -8.21 -2.08 -5.44
C PHE A 87 -8.84 -3.46 -5.23
N THR A 88 -8.10 -4.36 -4.58
CA THR A 88 -8.59 -5.68 -4.19
C THR A 88 -8.16 -6.00 -2.76
N ALA A 89 -9.11 -6.37 -1.91
CA ALA A 89 -8.80 -6.79 -0.55
C ALA A 89 -9.63 -7.99 -0.09
N HIS A 90 -9.05 -8.89 0.71
CA HIS A 90 -9.84 -9.97 1.32
C HIS A 90 -10.60 -9.48 2.56
N ARG A 91 -9.91 -8.79 3.49
CA ARG A 91 -10.52 -8.07 4.61
C ARG A 91 -10.08 -6.62 4.62
N PHE A 92 -11.04 -5.72 4.61
CA PHE A 92 -10.78 -4.29 4.47
C PHE A 92 -11.63 -3.45 5.42
N VAL A 93 -10.96 -2.51 6.08
CA VAL A 93 -11.54 -1.38 6.81
C VAL A 93 -10.97 -0.09 6.22
N GLY A 94 -11.83 0.83 5.78
CA GLY A 94 -11.39 2.06 5.12
C GLY A 94 -12.16 3.32 5.48
N HIS A 95 -11.47 4.45 5.46
CA HIS A 95 -12.09 5.77 5.60
C HIS A 95 -11.54 6.74 4.55
N GLY A 96 -12.41 7.48 3.86
CA GLY A 96 -12.01 8.52 2.91
C GLY A 96 -11.25 7.95 1.71
N PHE A 97 -11.90 7.21 0.81
CA PHE A 97 -11.19 6.58 -0.30
C PHE A 97 -11.91 6.64 -1.64
N THR A 98 -11.11 6.74 -2.70
CA THR A 98 -11.60 6.82 -4.08
C THR A 98 -10.99 5.72 -4.93
N ASN A 99 -11.79 4.88 -5.59
CA ASN A 99 -11.25 3.91 -6.54
C ASN A 99 -12.00 3.85 -7.87
N HIS A 100 -11.29 3.56 -8.95
CA HIS A 100 -11.96 3.27 -10.21
C HIS A 100 -12.58 1.86 -10.20
N ARG A 101 -11.82 0.83 -9.78
CA ARG A 101 -12.34 -0.52 -9.53
C ARG A 101 -12.03 -0.97 -8.13
N PHE A 102 -13.05 -1.43 -7.43
CA PHE A 102 -12.96 -1.90 -6.07
C PHE A 102 -13.53 -3.32 -5.94
N THR A 103 -12.77 -4.20 -5.29
CA THR A 103 -13.21 -5.56 -4.96
C THR A 103 -12.87 -5.88 -3.51
N ALA A 104 -13.85 -6.29 -2.69
CA ALA A 104 -13.56 -6.74 -1.33
C ALA A 104 -14.51 -7.80 -0.79
N TYR A 105 -13.95 -8.90 -0.26
CA TYR A 105 -14.74 -10.01 0.30
C TYR A 105 -15.36 -9.70 1.67
N ARG A 106 -14.61 -9.04 2.57
CA ARG A 106 -15.11 -8.48 3.82
C ARG A 106 -14.77 -7.00 3.88
N PHE A 107 -15.79 -6.16 4.01
CA PHE A 107 -15.67 -4.71 3.87
C PHE A 107 -16.41 -3.94 4.96
N VAL A 108 -15.71 -2.98 5.56
CA VAL A 108 -16.29 -1.88 6.34
C VAL A 108 -15.70 -0.58 5.81
N GLY A 109 -16.53 0.40 5.44
CA GLY A 109 -16.04 1.65 4.87
C GLY A 109 -16.91 2.86 5.12
N HIS A 110 -16.26 4.02 5.22
CA HIS A 110 -16.90 5.32 5.39
C HIS A 110 -16.29 6.35 4.42
N GLY A 111 -17.14 7.21 3.85
CA GLY A 111 -16.71 8.30 2.95
C GLY A 111 -15.95 7.79 1.72
N PHE A 112 -16.60 6.98 0.88
CA PHE A 112 -15.96 6.40 -0.29
C PHE A 112 -16.67 6.70 -1.61
N THR A 113 -15.89 6.80 -2.68
CA THR A 113 -16.37 6.99 -4.06
C THR A 113 -15.75 5.94 -4.95
N ASN A 114 -16.56 5.03 -5.52
CA ASN A 114 -16.07 4.01 -6.43
C ASN A 114 -16.82 4.04 -7.77
N HIS A 115 -16.11 3.96 -8.89
CA HIS A 115 -16.75 3.82 -10.21
C HIS A 115 -17.28 2.40 -10.44
N ARG A 116 -16.61 1.38 -9.89
CA ARG A 116 -17.10 -0.01 -9.90
C ARG A 116 -16.80 -0.68 -8.56
N PHE A 117 -17.82 -1.31 -7.99
CA PHE A 117 -17.74 -2.09 -6.76
C PHE A 117 -18.09 -3.56 -7.02
N THR A 118 -17.38 -4.48 -6.39
CA THR A 118 -17.64 -5.92 -6.41
C THR A 118 -17.36 -6.47 -5.01
N ALA A 119 -18.29 -7.22 -4.46
CA ALA A 119 -18.14 -7.89 -3.17
C ALA A 119 -17.78 -9.37 -3.39
#